data_AF-A0A429I9N0-F1
#
_entry.id   AF-A0A429I9N0-F1
#
_cell.length_a   1.000
_cell.length_b   1.000
_cell.length_c   1.000
_cell.angle_alpha   90.00
_cell.angle_beta   90.00
_cell.angle_gamma   90.00
#
_symmetry.space_group_name_H-M   'P 1'
#
loop_
_entity.id
_entity.type
_entity.pdbx_description
1 polymer ?
#
loop_
_entity_poly.entity_id
_entity_poly.type
_entity_poly.pdbx_seq_one_letter_code
_entity_poly.pdbx_strand_id
1 'polypeptide(L)'
;MLRLLRAVPATVGAVRIDPGDRDAHAAILETFYGDVDEAAAIAAISLVSADSPLGMPNGAFVVTVDWYGAVPRTYVVWTRDNVIPASCNVASHARSTLSRTRRAPSANSSVRIDCSLNSRPFSPPSSRTL
;
A
#
# COMPACT_ATOMS: atom_id res chain seq x y z
N MET A 1 9.29 -1.60 12.01
CA MET A 1 9.74 -1.28 10.64
C MET A 1 11.24 -0.98 10.52
N LEU A 2 11.84 -0.06 11.31
CA LEU A 2 13.27 0.30 11.23
C LEU A 2 14.25 -0.90 11.31
N ARG A 3 13.85 -1.98 11.98
CA ARG A 3 14.68 -3.18 12.21
C ARG A 3 14.94 -4.02 10.95
N LEU A 4 14.16 -3.84 9.88
CA LEU A 4 14.33 -4.56 8.61
C LEU A 4 15.26 -3.84 7.62
N LEU A 5 15.61 -2.57 7.90
CA LEU A 5 16.41 -1.77 6.99
C LEU A 5 17.89 -2.16 7.08
N ARG A 6 18.49 -2.47 5.93
CA ARG A 6 19.92 -2.79 5.81
C ARG A 6 20.82 -1.58 5.62
N ALA A 7 20.24 -0.42 5.39
CA ALA A 7 20.96 0.84 5.22
C ALA A 7 20.09 2.00 5.68
N VAL A 8 20.74 3.12 6.04
CA VAL A 8 20.05 4.38 6.27
C VAL A 8 19.52 4.88 4.92
N PRO A 9 18.19 4.92 4.70
CA PRO A 9 17.66 5.17 3.36
C PRO A 9 18.09 6.52 2.78
N ALA A 10 18.11 7.56 3.63
CA ALA A 10 18.54 8.91 3.24
C ALA A 10 20.00 8.97 2.74
N THR A 11 20.85 8.05 3.18
CA THR A 11 22.26 7.99 2.77
C THR A 11 22.45 7.26 1.43
N VAL A 12 21.68 6.19 1.21
CA VAL A 12 21.84 5.33 0.02
C VAL A 12 20.85 5.63 -1.11
N GLY A 13 19.87 6.50 -0.87
CA GLY A 13 18.83 6.85 -1.84
C GLY A 13 17.81 5.73 -2.10
N ALA A 14 17.78 4.71 -1.24
CA ALA A 14 17.02 3.48 -1.43
C ALA A 14 16.54 2.90 -0.10
N VAL A 15 15.34 2.31 -0.11
CA VAL A 15 14.89 1.39 0.94
C VAL A 15 15.46 0.02 0.63
N ARG A 16 16.30 -0.50 1.51
CA ARG A 16 16.92 -1.83 1.36
C ARG A 16 16.47 -2.77 2.47
N ILE A 17 15.91 -3.89 2.06
CA ILE A 17 15.56 -5.02 2.93
C ILE A 17 16.29 -6.23 2.36
N ASP A 18 16.82 -7.10 3.21
CA ASP A 18 17.42 -8.36 2.79
C ASP A 18 16.39 -9.49 2.97
N PRO A 19 15.74 -9.96 1.89
CA PRO A 19 14.73 -11.01 1.98
C PRO A 19 15.33 -12.38 2.36
N GLY A 20 16.64 -12.54 2.18
CA GLY A 20 17.37 -13.77 2.50
C GLY A 20 17.80 -13.86 3.97
N ASP A 21 17.64 -12.79 4.75
CA ASP A 21 17.99 -12.78 6.17
C ASP A 21 17.08 -13.71 6.98
N ARG A 22 17.62 -14.85 7.40
CA ARG A 22 16.90 -15.84 8.19
C ARG A 22 16.53 -15.34 9.59
N ASP A 23 17.33 -14.46 10.18
CA ASP A 23 17.07 -13.91 11.50
C ASP A 23 15.95 -12.84 11.46
N ALA A 24 15.82 -12.14 10.32
CA ALA A 24 14.76 -11.17 10.09
C ALA A 24 13.47 -11.80 9.52
N HIS A 25 13.50 -13.07 9.11
CA HIS A 25 12.43 -13.72 8.37
C HIS A 25 11.07 -13.66 9.07
N ALA A 26 11.03 -13.88 10.40
CA ALA A 26 9.80 -13.77 11.17
C ALA A 26 9.19 -12.35 11.10
N ALA A 27 10.03 -11.33 11.17
CA ALA A 27 9.59 -9.94 11.07
C ALA A 27 9.18 -9.57 9.62
N ILE A 28 9.80 -10.16 8.60
CA ILE A 28 9.41 -10.01 7.19
C ILE A 28 8.03 -10.63 6.97
N LEU A 29 7.80 -11.85 7.47
CA LEU A 29 6.50 -12.53 7.41
C LEU A 29 5.43 -11.70 8.11
N GLU A 30 5.65 -11.25 9.34
CA GLU A 30 4.69 -10.42 10.08
C GLU A 30 4.40 -9.10 9.36
N THR A 31 5.42 -8.43 8.81
CA THR A 31 5.27 -7.09 8.23
C THR A 31 4.61 -7.12 6.85
N PHE A 32 4.90 -8.11 6.01
CA PHE A 32 4.43 -8.13 4.61
C PHE A 32 3.42 -9.23 4.29
N TYR A 33 3.38 -10.29 5.09
CA TYR A 33 2.67 -11.54 4.79
C TYR A 33 1.91 -12.10 6.00
N GLY A 34 1.55 -11.25 6.98
CA GLY A 34 1.10 -11.70 8.31
C GLY A 34 -0.17 -12.56 8.32
N ASP A 35 -0.84 -12.68 7.19
CA ASP A 35 -2.06 -13.45 6.97
C ASP A 35 -1.98 -14.41 5.77
N VAL A 36 -0.78 -14.61 5.21
CA VAL A 36 -0.47 -15.55 4.13
C VAL A 36 0.09 -16.83 4.74
N ASP A 37 -0.23 -17.98 4.12
CA ASP A 37 0.41 -19.26 4.47
C ASP A 37 1.94 -19.17 4.36
N GLU A 38 2.67 -19.77 5.29
CA GLU A 38 4.13 -19.63 5.38
C GLU A 38 4.84 -20.14 4.11
N ALA A 39 4.40 -21.25 3.52
CA ALA A 39 5.03 -21.78 2.32
C ALA A 39 4.82 -20.84 1.12
N ALA A 40 3.63 -20.27 1.00
CA ALA A 40 3.32 -19.27 -0.01
C ALA A 40 4.12 -17.96 0.22
N ALA A 41 4.27 -17.54 1.47
CA ALA A 41 5.03 -16.35 1.83
C ALA A 41 6.52 -16.52 1.53
N ILE A 42 7.13 -17.67 1.84
CA ILE A 42 8.53 -17.97 1.50
C ILE A 42 8.76 -17.93 -0.02
N ALA A 43 7.84 -18.51 -0.78
CA ALA A 43 7.89 -18.44 -2.24
C ALA A 43 7.80 -16.99 -2.73
N ALA A 44 6.89 -16.18 -2.18
CA ALA A 44 6.74 -14.78 -2.53
C ALA A 44 8.00 -13.95 -2.17
N ILE A 45 8.57 -14.14 -0.99
CA ILE A 45 9.80 -13.47 -0.53
C ILE A 45 10.95 -13.71 -1.53
N SER A 46 11.05 -14.93 -2.07
CA SER A 46 12.08 -15.31 -3.03
C SER A 46 11.94 -14.62 -4.40
N LEU A 47 10.80 -13.98 -4.68
CA LEU A 47 10.51 -13.29 -5.94
C LEU A 47 10.70 -11.77 -5.87
N VAL A 48 10.96 -11.20 -4.69
CA VAL A 48 11.00 -9.74 -4.50
C VAL A 48 12.43 -9.23 -4.54
N SER A 49 12.63 -8.08 -5.18
CA SER A 49 13.90 -7.35 -5.17
C SER A 49 14.18 -6.72 -3.79
N ALA A 50 15.43 -6.75 -3.36
CA ALA A 50 15.89 -6.20 -2.08
C ALA A 50 15.86 -4.66 -2.00
N ASP A 51 15.73 -3.97 -3.13
CA ASP A 51 15.92 -2.52 -3.24
C ASP A 51 14.69 -1.83 -3.86
N SER A 52 14.26 -0.72 -3.24
CA SER A 52 13.27 0.20 -3.78
C SER A 52 13.79 1.64 -3.71
N PRO A 53 13.86 2.37 -4.85
CA PRO A 53 14.43 3.71 -4.89
C PRO A 53 13.55 4.73 -4.15
N LEU A 54 14.18 5.63 -3.37
CA LEU A 54 13.49 6.67 -2.61
C LEU A 54 13.09 7.90 -3.44
N GLY A 55 13.58 8.01 -4.68
CA GLY A 55 13.33 9.18 -5.53
C GLY A 55 11.84 9.45 -5.78
N MET A 56 11.04 8.40 -5.92
CA MET A 56 9.59 8.52 -6.12
C MET A 56 8.85 8.89 -4.82
N PRO A 57 9.09 8.23 -3.67
CA PRO A 57 8.48 8.62 -2.39
C PRO A 57 8.79 10.06 -1.92
N ASN A 58 10.02 10.55 -2.15
CA ASN A 58 10.45 11.87 -1.69
C ASN A 58 10.19 13.00 -2.68
N GLY A 59 9.81 12.69 -3.92
CA GLY A 59 9.50 13.67 -4.95
C GLY A 59 8.15 14.34 -4.71
N ALA A 60 8.10 15.67 -4.84
CA ALA A 60 6.83 16.37 -4.94
C ALA A 60 6.31 16.25 -6.38
N PHE A 61 5.16 15.61 -6.56
CA PHE A 61 4.47 15.59 -7.86
C PHE A 61 3.51 16.77 -7.95
N VAL A 62 3.70 17.62 -8.97
CA VAL A 62 2.72 18.64 -9.29
C VAL A 62 1.50 17.97 -9.92
N VAL A 63 0.43 17.93 -9.16
CA VAL A 63 -0.86 17.37 -9.57
C VAL A 63 -1.77 18.53 -9.99
N THR A 64 -2.22 18.53 -11.25
CA THR A 64 -3.19 19.50 -11.76
C THR A 64 -4.57 18.87 -11.96
N VAL A 65 -5.61 19.72 -11.99
CA VAL A 65 -6.99 19.28 -12.23
C VAL A 65 -7.13 18.67 -13.62
N ASP A 66 -6.53 19.28 -14.64
CA ASP A 66 -6.68 18.84 -16.03
C ASP A 66 -5.93 17.54 -16.36
N TRP A 67 -5.03 17.11 -15.47
CA TRP A 67 -4.29 15.87 -15.60
C TRP A 67 -4.72 14.86 -14.56
N TYR A 68 -4.02 14.85 -13.43
CA TYR A 68 -4.26 13.86 -12.41
C TYR A 68 -5.69 14.04 -11.85
N GLY A 69 -6.21 15.25 -11.68
CA GLY A 69 -7.59 15.46 -11.20
C GLY A 69 -8.71 15.02 -12.15
N ALA A 70 -8.43 14.85 -13.45
CA ALA A 70 -9.46 14.57 -14.47
C ALA A 70 -9.92 13.11 -14.47
N VAL A 71 -9.09 12.21 -13.97
CA VAL A 71 -9.37 10.77 -13.95
C VAL A 71 -10.01 10.38 -12.60
N PRO A 72 -11.24 9.84 -12.57
CA PRO A 72 -11.83 9.30 -11.36
C PRO A 72 -10.97 8.18 -10.78
N ARG A 73 -10.74 8.20 -9.45
CA ARG A 73 -9.96 7.16 -8.77
C ARG A 73 -10.75 6.46 -7.71
N THR A 74 -10.63 5.14 -7.69
CA THR A 74 -11.08 4.30 -6.60
C THR A 74 -9.88 3.83 -5.81
N TYR A 75 -9.91 4.05 -4.50
CA TYR A 75 -8.87 3.59 -3.59
C TYR A 75 -9.35 2.36 -2.84
N VAL A 76 -8.52 1.33 -2.80
CA VAL A 76 -8.71 0.16 -1.95
C VAL A 76 -7.88 0.35 -0.70
N VAL A 77 -8.53 0.37 0.45
CA VAL A 77 -7.86 0.51 1.75
C VAL A 77 -7.85 -0.84 2.44
N TRP A 78 -6.64 -1.30 2.78
CA TRP A 78 -6.39 -2.49 3.57
C TRP A 78 -6.38 -2.14 5.05
N THR A 79 -7.20 -2.84 5.83
CA THR A 79 -7.35 -2.64 7.28
C THR A 79 -6.22 -3.26 8.09
N ARG A 80 -5.53 -4.26 7.51
CA ARG A 80 -4.47 -5.06 8.15
C ARG A 80 -3.10 -4.93 7.47
N ASP A 81 -2.88 -3.80 6.78
CA ASP A 81 -1.57 -3.49 6.23
C ASP A 81 -0.61 -3.06 7.35
N ASN A 82 0.40 -3.88 7.60
CA ASN A 82 1.42 -3.66 8.63
C ASN A 82 2.57 -2.75 8.14
N VAL A 83 2.66 -2.49 6.83
CA VAL A 83 3.64 -1.59 6.21
C VAL A 83 3.13 -0.16 6.24
N ILE A 84 1.89 0.05 5.80
CA ILE A 84 1.20 1.33 5.80
C ILE A 84 -0.08 1.17 6.61
N PRO A 85 -0.07 1.54 7.90
CA PRO A 85 -1.25 1.42 8.74
C PRO A 85 -2.46 2.15 8.15
N ALA A 86 -3.65 1.63 8.39
CA ALA A 86 -4.90 2.20 7.85
C ALA A 86 -5.04 3.71 8.14
N SER A 87 -4.58 4.18 9.30
CA SER A 87 -4.55 5.61 9.68
C SER A 87 -3.70 6.47 8.74
N CYS A 88 -2.61 5.92 8.19
CA CYS A 88 -1.81 6.58 7.17
C CYS A 88 -2.52 6.58 5.81
N ASN A 89 -3.15 5.47 5.44
CA ASN A 89 -3.91 5.34 4.18
C ASN A 89 -5.12 6.30 4.09
N VAL A 90 -5.88 6.48 5.18
CA VAL A 90 -6.97 7.48 5.18
C VAL A 90 -6.44 8.92 5.16
N ALA A 91 -5.30 9.20 5.79
CA ALA A 91 -4.72 10.54 5.81
C ALA A 91 -4.18 10.97 4.43
N SER A 92 -3.57 10.06 3.67
CA SER A 92 -3.13 10.34 2.28
C SER A 92 -4.31 10.55 1.34
N HIS A 93 -5.42 9.82 1.51
CA HIS A 93 -6.65 10.07 0.76
C HIS A 93 -7.24 11.47 1.08
N ALA A 94 -7.36 11.83 2.37
CA ALA A 94 -7.89 13.13 2.78
C ALA A 94 -7.03 14.32 2.35
N ARG A 95 -5.71 14.15 2.22
CA ARG A 95 -4.81 15.21 1.74
C ARG A 95 -4.94 15.44 0.23
N SER A 96 -5.24 14.39 -0.54
CA SER A 96 -5.52 14.51 -1.97
C SER A 96 -6.82 15.25 -2.30
N THR A 97 -7.75 15.33 -1.34
CA THR A 97 -9.05 16.01 -1.52
C THR A 97 -9.05 17.47 -1.03
N LEU A 98 -8.08 17.89 -0.20
CA LEU A 98 -8.12 19.19 0.48
C LEU A 98 -7.49 20.38 -0.27
N SER A 99 -6.84 20.20 -1.43
CA SER A 99 -6.29 21.30 -2.25
C SER A 99 -7.36 22.04 -3.08
N ARG A 100 -8.65 21.87 -2.76
CA ARG A 100 -9.77 22.23 -3.63
C ARG A 100 -10.51 23.48 -3.15
N THR A 101 -9.97 24.66 -3.46
CA THR A 101 -10.80 25.87 -3.58
C THR A 101 -11.63 25.76 -4.86
N ARG A 102 -12.97 25.81 -4.69
CA ARG A 102 -14.07 25.73 -5.70
C ARG A 102 -14.52 24.33 -6.16
N ARG A 103 -15.55 23.86 -5.46
CA ARG A 103 -16.80 23.22 -5.93
C ARG A 103 -16.75 22.51 -7.30
N ALA A 104 -16.43 21.22 -7.28
CA ALA A 104 -17.02 20.24 -8.20
C ALA A 104 -17.22 18.92 -7.43
N PRO A 105 -18.17 18.06 -7.83
CA PRO A 105 -18.48 16.83 -7.11
C PRO A 105 -17.30 15.84 -7.23
N SER A 106 -16.88 15.23 -6.13
CA SER A 106 -15.77 14.26 -6.14
C SER A 106 -16.26 12.91 -6.65
N ALA A 107 -15.82 12.51 -7.84
CA ALA A 107 -16.03 11.16 -8.38
C ALA A 107 -15.10 10.09 -7.76
N ASN A 108 -14.32 10.45 -6.72
CA ASN A 108 -13.41 9.51 -6.08
C ASN A 108 -14.15 8.73 -5.01
N SER A 109 -14.10 7.40 -5.10
CA SER A 109 -14.66 6.49 -4.12
C SER A 109 -13.54 5.77 -3.37
N SER A 110 -13.78 5.43 -2.11
CA SER A 110 -12.89 4.56 -1.34
C SER A 110 -13.66 3.33 -0.93
N VAL A 111 -13.13 2.14 -1.24
CA VAL A 111 -13.65 0.87 -0.76
C VAL A 111 -12.69 0.36 0.31
N ARG A 112 -13.19 0.22 1.53
CA ARG A 112 -12.44 -0.50 2.57
C ARG A 112 -12.67 -1.97 2.36
N ILE A 113 -11.57 -2.70 2.22
CA ILE A 113 -11.62 -4.14 2.11
C ILE A 113 -10.97 -4.67 3.38
N ASP A 114 -11.78 -5.32 4.20
CA ASP A 114 -11.29 -6.14 5.32
C ASP A 114 -10.87 -7.50 4.74
N CYS A 115 -9.87 -7.48 3.85
CA CYS A 115 -9.35 -8.69 3.24
C CYS A 115 -8.15 -9.16 4.06
N SER A 116 -8.21 -10.43 4.43
CA SER A 116 -7.00 -11.21 4.51
C SER A 116 -6.63 -11.69 3.09
N LEU A 117 -5.35 -11.70 2.72
CA LEU A 117 -4.80 -12.30 1.49
C LEU A 117 -5.22 -13.77 1.30
N ASN A 118 -5.62 -14.46 2.37
CA ASN A 118 -6.14 -15.83 2.35
C ASN A 118 -7.68 -15.94 2.29
N SER A 119 -8.39 -14.83 2.17
CA SER A 119 -9.86 -14.83 2.08
C SER A 119 -10.30 -15.10 0.64
N ARG A 120 -11.24 -16.04 0.47
CA ARG A 120 -11.87 -16.45 -0.80
C ARG A 120 -12.17 -15.27 -1.74
N PRO A 121 -12.19 -15.50 -3.07
CA PRO A 121 -12.54 -14.45 -4.04
C PRO A 121 -13.83 -13.74 -3.64
N PHE A 122 -13.79 -12.41 -3.69
CA PHE A 122 -14.90 -11.50 -3.46
C PHE A 122 -16.20 -12.06 -4.09
N SER A 123 -17.14 -12.49 -3.25
CA SER A 123 -18.49 -12.80 -3.71
C SER A 123 -19.20 -11.48 -4.01
N PRO A 124 -19.64 -11.21 -5.24
CA PRO A 124 -20.43 -10.03 -5.53
C PRO A 124 -21.75 -10.07 -4.73
N PRO A 125 -22.29 -8.91 -4.31
CA PRO A 125 -23.61 -8.88 -3.69
C PRO A 125 -24.63 -9.47 -4.68
N SER A 126 -25.43 -10.42 -4.20
CA SER A 126 -26.49 -11.03 -4.98
C SER A 126 -27.42 -9.94 -5.53
N SER A 127 -27.54 -9.88 -6.85
CA SER A 127 -28.46 -8.99 -7.56
C SER A 127 -29.86 -9.15 -6.98
N ARG A 128 -30.35 -8.10 -6.31
CA ARG A 128 -31.77 -7.99 -5.96
C ARG A 128 -32.50 -7.65 -7.25
N THR A 129 -33.08 -8.65 -7.90
CA THR A 129 -34.01 -8.48 -9.01
C THR A 129 -35.19 -7.65 -8.51
N LEU A 130 -35.44 -6.51 -9.17
CA LEU A 130 -36.73 -5.81 -9.11
C LEU A 130 -37.73 -6.53 -10.02
#